data_AF-A0A5K1EFX7-F1
#
_entry.id   AF-A0A5K1EFX7-F1
#
_cell.length_a   1.000
_cell.length_b   1.000
_cell.length_c   1.000
_cell.angle_alpha   90.00
_cell.angle_beta   90.00
_cell.angle_gamma   90.00
#
_symmetry.space_group_name_H-M   'P 1'
#
loop_
_entity.id
_entity.type
_entity.pdbx_description
1 polymer ?
#
loop_
_entity_poly.entity_id
_entity_poly.type
_entity_poly.pdbx_seq_one_letter_code
_entity_poly.pdbx_strand_id
1 'polypeptide(L)' 'MPPTARVYCFDLLLLPFLSLLLLSLVGNVHSAVTYDRKAIIINGQRRILISGSIHYPRSTPE' A
#
# COMPACT_ATOMS: atom_id res chain seq x y z
N MET A 1 -6.98 45.40 18.15
CA MET A 1 -5.69 44.93 17.59
C MET A 1 -5.57 43.44 17.85
N PRO A 2 -5.96 42.56 16.91
CA PRO A 2 -6.01 41.13 17.18
C PRO A 2 -4.65 40.44 16.89
N PRO A 3 -4.30 39.39 17.65
CA PRO A 3 -3.04 38.66 17.53
C PRO A 3 -3.10 37.61 16.41
N THR A 4 -3.46 38.01 15.20
CA THR A 4 -3.69 37.07 14.08
C THR A 4 -2.40 36.58 13.44
N ALA A 5 -1.32 37.36 13.47
CA ALA A 5 -0.06 37.02 12.79
C ALA A 5 0.68 35.79 13.37
N ARG A 6 0.49 35.48 14.66
CA ARG A 6 1.14 34.33 15.31
C ARG A 6 0.51 32.99 14.96
N VAL A 7 -0.80 32.97 14.73
CA VAL A 7 -1.55 31.76 14.36
C VAL A 7 -1.16 31.30 12.96
N TYR A 8 -1.19 32.22 11.98
CA TYR A 8 -0.80 31.91 10.60
C TYR A 8 0.67 31.46 10.46
N CYS A 9 1.60 32.02 11.24
CA CYS A 9 3.02 31.63 11.17
C CYS A 9 3.25 30.19 11.66
N PHE A 10 2.52 29.75 12.69
CA PHE A 10 2.56 28.38 13.19
C PHE A 10 1.89 27.41 12.20
N ASP A 11 0.73 27.79 11.65
CA ASP A 11 0.00 27.01 10.65
C ASP A 11 0.79 26.86 9.33
N LEU A 12 1.58 27.87 8.93
CA LEU A 12 2.41 27.85 7.71
C LEU A 12 3.52 26.79 7.76
N LEU A 13 3.98 26.41 8.96
CA LEU A 13 5.06 25.44 9.17
C LEU A 13 4.53 24.06 9.58
N LEU A 14 3.39 24.01 10.28
CA LEU A 14 2.76 22.77 10.71
C LEU A 14 2.19 21.95 9.54
N LEU A 15 1.54 22.61 8.58
CA LEU A 15 0.96 21.95 7.40
C LEU A 15 1.99 21.23 6.53
N PRO A 16 3.12 21.85 6.10
CA PRO A 16 4.12 21.13 5.31
C PRO A 16 4.80 20.03 6.12
N PHE A 17 5.05 20.23 7.42
CA PHE A 17 5.62 19.20 8.29
C PHE A 17 4.70 17.97 8.42
N LEU A 18 3.40 18.20 8.63
CA LEU A 18 2.40 17.13 8.67
C LEU A 18 2.28 16.44 7.30
N SER A 19 2.36 17.18 6.19
CA SER A 19 2.34 16.61 4.85
C SER A 19 3.55 15.72 4.57
N LEU A 20 4.75 16.13 5.01
CA LEU A 20 5.98 15.34 4.88
C LEU A 20 5.93 14.09 5.76
N LEU A 21 5.40 14.21 6.98
CA LEU A 21 5.15 13.08 7.87
C LEU A 21 4.19 12.09 7.20
N LEU A 22 3.05 12.55 6.67
CA LEU A 22 2.09 11.70 5.96
C LEU A 22 2.70 11.04 4.72
N LEU A 23 3.52 11.76 3.94
CA LEU A 23 4.24 11.18 2.80
C LEU A 23 5.20 10.07 3.22
N SER A 24 5.84 10.18 4.38
CA SER A 24 6.75 9.16 4.89
C SER A 24 6.06 7.86 5.31
N LEU A 25 4.73 7.89 5.53
CA LEU A 25 3.93 6.69 5.83
C LEU A 25 3.55 5.90 4.57
N VAL A 26 3.84 6.38 3.37
CA VAL A 26 3.57 5.65 2.13
C VAL A 26 4.49 4.43 2.04
N GLY A 27 3.94 3.27 2.39
CA GLY A 27 4.64 1.99 2.25
C GLY A 27 4.72 1.54 0.79
N ASN A 28 5.80 0.85 0.44
CA ASN A 28 5.92 0.23 -0.88
C ASN A 28 5.11 -1.07 -0.92
N VAL A 29 4.17 -1.17 -1.86
CA VAL A 29 3.47 -2.44 -2.14
C VAL A 29 4.33 -3.24 -3.11
N HIS A 30 4.97 -4.29 -2.61
CA HIS A 30 5.70 -5.23 -3.44
C HIS A 30 4.77 -6.37 -3.86
N SER A 31 4.49 -6.44 -5.17
CA SER A 31 3.76 -7.55 -5.78
C SER A 31 4.65 -8.18 -6.84
N ALA A 32 5.29 -9.29 -6.50
CA ALA A 32 6.16 -10.02 -7.40
C ALA A 32 5.85 -11.51 -7.36
N VAL A 33 5.75 -12.10 -8.55
CA VAL A 33 5.57 -13.53 -8.74
C VAL A 33 6.70 -14.03 -9.63
N THR A 34 7.54 -14.90 -9.08
CA THR A 34 8.63 -15.57 -9.79
C THR A 34 8.63 -17.05 -9.42
N TYR A 35 9.59 -17.82 -9.93
CA TYR A 35 9.73 -19.23 -9.62
C TYR A 35 11.19 -19.64 -9.65
N ASP A 36 11.52 -20.70 -8.93
CA ASP A 36 12.77 -21.42 -9.06
C ASP A 36 12.51 -22.91 -9.34
N ARG A 37 13.56 -23.73 -9.29
CA ARG A 37 13.44 -25.18 -9.53
C ARG A 37 12.50 -25.89 -8.53
N LYS A 38 12.23 -25.31 -7.36
CA LYS A 38 11.55 -25.96 -6.24
C LYS A 38 10.12 -25.45 -6.04
N ALA A 39 9.85 -24.16 -6.21
CA ALA A 39 8.53 -23.59 -5.89
C ALA A 39 8.24 -22.27 -6.63
N ILE A 40 6.97 -21.87 -6.59
CA ILE A 40 6.54 -20.51 -6.91
C ILE A 40 6.92 -19.60 -5.75
N ILE A 41 7.48 -18.44 -6.07
CA ILE A 41 7.92 -17.41 -5.13
C ILE A 41 6.95 -16.24 -5.25
N ILE A 42 6.19 -15.99 -4.17
CA ILE A 42 5.25 -14.86 -4.08
C ILE A 42 5.80 -13.90 -3.04
N ASN A 43 6.06 -12.66 -3.43
CA ASN A 43 6.62 -11.59 -2.58
C ASN A 43 7.89 -12.03 -1.83
N GLY A 44 8.80 -12.72 -2.53
CA GLY A 44 10.08 -13.18 -1.99
C GLY A 44 10.03 -14.48 -1.17
N GLN A 45 8.84 -15.07 -0.98
CA GLN A 45 8.68 -16.30 -0.20
C GLN A 45 8.23 -17.47 -1.08
N ARG A 46 8.87 -18.64 -0.92
CA ARG A 46 8.46 -19.89 -1.57
C ARG A 46 7.13 -20.36 -0.99
N ARG A 47 6.18 -20.69 -1.86
CA ARG A 47 4.84 -21.16 -1.50
C ARG A 47 4.55 -22.49 -2.18
N ILE A 48 3.90 -23.40 -1.47
CA ILE A 48 3.20 -24.56 -2.05
C ILE A 48 1.78 -24.10 -2.32
N LEU A 49 1.38 -24.05 -3.59
CA LEU A 49 0.04 -23.64 -3.97
C LEU A 49 -0.87 -24.87 -4.01
N ILE A 50 -1.94 -24.85 -3.23
CA ILE A 50 -3.06 -25.77 -3.35
C ILE A 50 -4.15 -25.00 -4.11
N SER A 51 -4.50 -25.48 -5.29
CA SER A 51 -5.42 -24.79 -6.21
C SER A 51 -6.60 -25.69 -6.56
N GLY A 52 -7.78 -25.08 -6.68
CA GLY A 52 -9.00 -25.71 -7.20
C GLY A 52 -9.41 -25.08 -8.53
N SER A 53 -10.02 -25.86 -9.41
CA SER A 53 -10.52 -25.37 -10.69
C SER A 53 -11.94 -24.82 -10.56
N ILE A 54 -12.17 -23.59 -11.03
CA ILE A 54 -13.50 -23.02 -11.24
C ILE A 54 -13.64 -22.68 -12.72
N HIS A 55 -14.71 -23.15 -13.35
CA HIS A 55 -15.00 -22.85 -14.75
C HIS A 55 -16.15 -21.85 -14.79
N TYR A 56 -15.80 -20.57 -14.97
CA TYR A 56 -16.73 -19.44 -14.89
C TYR A 56 -18.01 -19.58 -15.74
N PRO A 57 -17.98 -20.16 -16.97
CA PRO A 57 -19.21 -20.40 -17.74
C PRO A 57 -20.21 -21.38 -17.11
N ARG A 58 -19.77 -22.20 -16.13
CA ARG A 58 -20.63 -23.16 -15.41
C ARG A 58 -21.14 -22.63 -14.07
N SER A 59 -20.85 -21.37 -13.74
CA SER A 59 -21.27 -20.74 -12.50
C SER A 59 -22.04 -19.45 -12.78
N THR A 60 -22.98 -19.14 -11.91
CA THR A 60 -23.66 -17.85 -11.85
C THR A 60 -22.74 -16.84 -11.15
N PRO A 61 -22.75 -15.55 -11.56
CA PRO A 61 -22.05 -14.49 -10.83
C PRO A 61 -22.71 -14.15 -9.48
N GLU A 62 -23.96 -14.55 -9.27
CA GLU A 62 -24.69 -14.52 -8.00
C GLU A 62 -24.21 -15.59 -7.01
#